data_AF-A0A2W6YP02-F1
#
_entry.id   AF-A0A2W6YP02-F1
#
_cell.length_a   1.000
_cell.length_b   1.000
_cell.length_c   1.000
_cell.angle_alpha   90.00
_cell.angle_beta   90.00
_cell.angle_gamma   90.00
#
_symmetry.space_group_name_H-M   'P 1'
#
loop_
_entity.id
_entity.type
_entity.pdbx_description
1 polymer ?
#
loop_
_entity_poly.entity_id
_entity_poly.type
_entity_poly.pdbx_seq_one_letter_code
_entity_poly.pdbx_strand_id
1 'polypeptide(L)'
;MSFDLVLRRTTSEHVPEWDRHKFWDVYCDGLYLGSLAQQMGRSDEPPSWQWSIQLHAGSFGNGVKPRSGQAATRDEAMQAFRAAWDAIRPAIGDEGWALHVEHMRRLG
;
A
#
# COMPACT_ATOMS: atom_id res chain seq x y z
N MET A 1 3.85 -19.24 1.36
CA MET A 1 3.12 -18.57 2.46
C MET A 1 2.28 -17.47 1.84
N SER A 2 0.95 -17.49 2.03
CA SER A 2 0.09 -16.39 1.61
C SER A 2 0.01 -15.42 2.77
N PHE A 3 0.45 -14.18 2.58
CA PHE A 3 0.29 -13.12 3.58
C PHE A 3 -1.15 -12.59 3.51
N ASP A 4 -1.78 -12.38 4.66
CA ASP A 4 -3.13 -11.84 4.68
C ASP A 4 -3.09 -10.33 4.50
N LEU A 5 -3.68 -9.86 3.40
CA LEU A 5 -3.75 -8.44 3.07
C LEU A 5 -5.16 -7.94 3.35
N VAL A 6 -5.27 -7.00 4.28
CA VAL A 6 -6.54 -6.44 4.73
C VAL A 6 -6.65 -5.00 4.26
N LEU A 7 -7.69 -4.71 3.48
CA LEU A 7 -8.02 -3.36 3.06
C LEU A 7 -8.94 -2.71 4.10
N ARG A 8 -8.58 -1.51 4.58
CA ARG A 8 -9.38 -0.73 5.54
C ARG A 8 -9.56 0.68 5.03
N ARG A 9 -10.70 1.30 5.33
CA ARG A 9 -10.90 2.72 5.00
C ARG A 9 -9.97 3.56 5.88
N THR A 10 -9.33 4.58 5.30
CA THR A 10 -8.42 5.41 6.10
C THR A 10 -9.18 6.16 7.19
N THR A 11 -8.54 6.29 8.35
CA THR A 11 -9.11 6.98 9.52
C THR A 11 -8.50 8.36 9.76
N SER A 12 -7.57 8.78 8.90
CA SER A 12 -6.86 10.07 9.00
C SER A 12 -7.83 11.24 9.19
N GLU A 13 -7.60 12.03 10.24
CA GLU A 13 -8.37 13.24 10.56
C GLU A 13 -8.18 14.34 9.49
N HIS A 14 -7.10 14.26 8.71
CA HIS A 14 -6.82 15.18 7.62
C HIS A 14 -7.63 14.91 6.36
N VAL A 15 -8.32 13.75 6.28
CA VAL A 15 -9.23 13.43 5.17
C VAL A 15 -10.67 13.76 5.60
N PRO A 16 -11.32 14.76 4.95
CA PRO A 16 -12.71 15.09 5.24
C PRO A 16 -13.62 13.87 5.07
N GLU A 17 -14.61 13.71 5.95
CA GLU A 17 -15.50 12.53 5.98
C GLU A 17 -16.12 12.22 4.62
N TRP A 18 -16.55 13.26 3.91
CA TRP A 18 -17.17 13.15 2.59
C TRP A 18 -16.22 12.57 1.52
N ASP A 19 -14.89 12.65 1.72
CA ASP A 19 -13.88 12.18 0.77
C ASP A 19 -13.21 10.86 1.19
N ARG A 20 -13.44 10.40 2.43
CA ARG A 20 -12.81 9.18 2.98
C ARG A 20 -13.06 7.91 2.16
N HIS A 21 -14.15 7.86 1.40
CA HIS A 21 -14.45 6.72 0.52
C HIS A 21 -13.41 6.53 -0.60
N LYS A 22 -12.60 7.56 -0.88
CA LYS A 22 -11.53 7.56 -1.88
C LYS A 22 -10.18 7.09 -1.34
N PHE A 23 -10.02 6.92 -0.03
CA PHE A 23 -8.74 6.60 0.61
C PHE A 23 -8.82 5.33 1.44
N TRP A 24 -7.94 4.39 1.14
CA TRP A 24 -7.91 3.08 1.77
C TRP A 24 -6.47 2.70 2.13
N ASP A 25 -6.30 2.11 3.29
CA ASP A 25 -5.04 1.61 3.80
C ASP A 25 -4.99 0.09 3.66
N VAL A 26 -3.83 -0.44 3.29
CA VAL A 26 -3.57 -1.86 3.16
C VAL A 26 -2.67 -2.31 4.30
N TYR A 27 -3.13 -3.32 5.02
CA TYR A 27 -2.39 -3.93 6.13
C TYR A 27 -1.96 -5.35 5.78
N CYS A 28 -0.76 -5.73 6.20
CA CYS A 28 -0.26 -7.10 6.15
C CYS A 28 0.03 -7.54 7.60
N ASP A 29 -0.61 -8.62 8.05
CA ASP A 29 -0.48 -9.11 9.44
C ASP A 29 -0.69 -8.00 10.51
N GLY A 30 -1.63 -7.09 10.24
CA GLY A 30 -1.96 -5.97 11.14
C GLY A 30 -1.01 -4.76 11.04
N LEU A 31 0.04 -4.82 10.24
CA LEU A 31 0.98 -3.70 10.01
C LEU A 31 0.64 -2.97 8.71
N TYR A 32 0.67 -1.65 8.75
CA TYR A 32 0.43 -0.83 7.57
C TYR A 32 1.53 -1.06 6.53
N LEU A 33 1.11 -1.40 5.31
CA LEU A 33 1.99 -1.75 4.19
C LEU A 33 1.89 -0.75 3.03
N GLY A 34 0.82 0.04 2.96
CA GLY A 34 0.61 0.99 1.87
C GLY A 34 -0.83 1.43 1.76
N SER A 35 -1.16 2.08 0.65
CA SER A 35 -2.45 2.74 0.48
C SER A 35 -2.96 2.69 -0.96
N LEU A 36 -4.27 2.81 -1.12
CA LEU A 36 -4.99 3.05 -2.35
C LEU A 36 -5.71 4.40 -2.24
N ALA A 37 -5.59 5.24 -3.26
CA ALA A 37 -6.29 6.52 -3.35
C ALA A 37 -6.93 6.70 -4.72
N GLN A 38 -8.20 7.08 -4.77
CA GLN A 38 -8.81 7.53 -6.02
C GLN A 38 -8.29 8.93 -6.35
N GLN A 39 -7.71 9.07 -7.53
CA GLN A 39 -7.23 10.32 -8.08
C GLN A 39 -8.18 10.76 -9.20
N MET A 40 -8.48 12.06 -9.21
CA MET A 40 -9.09 12.71 -10.36
C MET A 40 -7.97 13.08 -11.33
N GLY A 41 -8.05 12.55 -12.54
CA GLY A 41 -7.18 12.98 -13.64
C GLY A 41 -7.60 14.35 -14.16
N ARG A 42 -7.30 14.60 -15.44
CA ARG A 42 -7.82 15.78 -16.13
C ARG A 42 -9.35 15.73 -16.18
N SER A 43 -10.02 16.87 -16.36
CA SER A 43 -11.49 16.93 -16.37
C SER A 43 -12.14 16.06 -17.47
N ASP A 44 -11.38 15.69 -18.50
CA ASP A 44 -11.77 14.82 -19.61
C ASP A 44 -11.43 13.34 -19.39
N GLU A 45 -10.82 12.98 -18.26
CA GLU A 45 -10.40 11.61 -17.94
C GLU A 45 -11.25 11.02 -16.79
N PRO A 46 -11.58 9.72 -16.85
CA PRO A 46 -12.24 9.05 -15.73
C PRO A 46 -11.29 8.99 -14.51
N PRO A 47 -11.84 8.94 -13.28
CA PRO A 47 -11.05 8.64 -12.09
C PRO A 47 -10.19 7.38 -12.27
N SER A 48 -9.00 7.40 -11.69
CA SER A 48 -8.19 6.20 -11.52
C SER A 48 -7.90 5.95 -10.03
N TRP A 49 -7.67 4.69 -9.70
CA TRP A 49 -7.22 4.27 -8.38
C TRP A 49 -5.71 4.10 -8.41
N GLN A 50 -4.99 4.98 -7.73
CA GLN A 50 -3.56 4.84 -7.51
C GLN A 50 -3.30 3.99 -6.28
N TRP A 51 -2.24 3.19 -6.33
CA TRP A 51 -1.80 2.37 -5.20
C TRP A 51 -0.30 2.51 -5.01
N SER A 52 0.16 2.35 -3.77
CA SER A 52 1.59 2.38 -3.43
C SER A 52 1.91 1.47 -2.26
N ILE A 53 2.99 0.72 -2.38
CA ILE A 53 3.59 -0.09 -1.31
C ILE A 53 4.68 0.74 -0.64
N GLN A 54 4.55 0.94 0.67
CA GLN A 54 5.51 1.64 1.50
C GLN A 54 6.29 0.62 2.34
N LEU A 55 7.53 0.35 1.92
CA LEU A 55 8.42 -0.58 2.62
C LEU A 55 9.63 0.14 3.18
N HIS A 56 9.99 -0.28 4.39
CA HIS A 56 11.07 0.31 5.17
C HIS A 56 12.09 -0.77 5.55
N ALA A 57 12.62 -1.46 4.54
CA ALA A 57 13.60 -2.54 4.71
C ALA A 57 15.05 -2.02 4.92
N GLY A 58 15.20 -0.93 5.68
CA GLY A 58 16.45 -0.14 5.75
C GLY A 58 16.68 0.68 4.48
N SER A 59 17.35 1.83 4.57
CA SER A 59 17.32 2.89 3.55
C SER A 59 17.51 2.44 2.10
N PHE A 60 18.22 1.34 1.83
CA PHE A 60 18.13 0.50 0.62
C PHE A 60 18.63 -0.94 0.89
N GLY A 61 18.40 -1.52 2.08
CA GLY A 61 19.14 -2.70 2.58
C GLY A 61 19.14 -3.91 1.63
N ASN A 62 18.05 -4.11 0.89
CA ASN A 62 17.87 -5.27 0.01
C ASN A 62 17.63 -4.86 -1.46
N GLY A 63 17.88 -3.60 -1.84
CA GLY A 63 17.74 -3.10 -3.22
C GLY A 63 16.30 -3.01 -3.77
N VAL A 64 15.28 -3.31 -2.96
CA VAL A 64 13.88 -3.28 -3.41
C VAL A 64 13.36 -1.84 -3.44
N LYS A 65 12.95 -1.39 -4.63
CA LYS A 65 12.37 -0.07 -4.84
C LYS A 65 10.90 -0.05 -4.39
N PRO A 66 10.39 1.09 -3.89
CA PRO A 66 8.95 1.30 -3.73
C PRO A 66 8.22 0.96 -5.03
N ARG A 67 7.08 0.27 -4.92
CA ARG A 67 6.21 -0.01 -6.06
C ARG A 67 4.92 0.78 -5.94
N SER A 68 4.45 1.28 -7.07
CA SER A 68 3.19 1.96 -7.21
C SER A 68 2.60 1.66 -8.58
N GLY A 69 1.32 1.95 -8.74
CA GLY A 69 0.62 1.78 -10.00
C GLY A 69 -0.77 2.38 -9.97
N GLN A 70 -1.54 2.11 -11.02
CA GLN A 70 -2.88 2.67 -11.24
C GLN A 70 -3.81 1.59 -11.78
N ALA A 71 -5.10 1.69 -11.48
CA ALA A 71 -6.15 0.84 -12.05
C ALA A 71 -7.46 1.63 -12.21
N ALA A 72 -8.43 1.10 -12.95
CA ALA A 72 -9.70 1.78 -13.16
C ALA A 72 -10.61 1.68 -11.93
N THR A 73 -10.56 0.56 -11.21
CA THR A 73 -11.37 0.32 -10.02
C THR A 73 -10.52 0.06 -8.77
N ARG A 74 -11.13 0.23 -7.59
CA ARG A 74 -10.49 -0.07 -6.30
C ARG A 74 -10.08 -1.54 -6.21
N ASP A 75 -10.95 -2.43 -6.68
CA ASP A 75 -10.73 -3.87 -6.57
C ASP A 75 -9.61 -4.33 -7.51
N GLU A 76 -9.52 -3.77 -8.72
CA GLU A 76 -8.38 -3.96 -9.61
C GLU A 76 -7.08 -3.39 -9.02
N ALA A 77 -7.14 -2.20 -8.39
CA ALA A 77 -5.98 -1.63 -7.70
C ALA A 77 -5.51 -2.53 -6.55
N MET A 78 -6.44 -3.15 -5.81
CA MET A 78 -6.10 -4.09 -4.75
C MET A 78 -5.51 -5.39 -5.29
N GLN A 79 -6.01 -5.89 -6.41
CA GLN A 79 -5.41 -7.05 -7.10
C GLN A 79 -3.99 -6.74 -7.61
N ALA A 80 -3.79 -5.57 -8.23
CA ALA A 80 -2.48 -5.13 -8.69
C ALA A 80 -1.49 -4.92 -7.52
N PHE A 81 -1.97 -4.35 -6.42
CA PHE A 81 -1.20 -4.22 -5.17
C PHE A 81 -0.78 -5.60 -4.66
N ARG A 82 -1.71 -6.55 -4.55
CA ARG A 82 -1.41 -7.92 -4.10
C ARG A 82 -0.39 -8.60 -4.99
N ALA A 83 -0.55 -8.52 -6.31
CA ALA A 83 0.42 -9.08 -7.25
C ALA A 83 1.82 -8.44 -7.09
N ALA A 84 1.88 -7.13 -6.87
CA ALA A 84 3.14 -6.44 -6.59
C ALA A 84 3.76 -6.90 -5.25
N TRP A 85 2.95 -7.08 -4.21
CA TRP A 85 3.40 -7.59 -2.91
C TRP A 85 3.91 -9.02 -2.99
N ASP A 86 3.18 -9.90 -3.67
CA ASP A 86 3.57 -11.30 -3.86
C ASP A 86 4.91 -11.42 -4.60
N ALA A 87 5.26 -10.45 -5.45
CA ALA A 87 6.57 -10.36 -6.09
C ALA A 87 7.66 -9.74 -5.18
N ILE A 88 7.31 -8.79 -4.32
CA ILE A 88 8.26 -8.09 -3.43
C ILE A 88 8.61 -8.92 -2.20
N ARG A 89 7.63 -9.52 -1.54
CA ARG A 89 7.80 -10.17 -0.24
C ARG A 89 8.86 -11.29 -0.24
N PRO A 90 8.96 -12.14 -1.29
CA PRO A 90 10.07 -13.08 -1.40
C PRO A 90 11.42 -12.39 -1.62
N ALA A 91 11.45 -11.27 -2.36
CA ALA A 91 12.68 -10.54 -2.68
C ALA A 91 13.29 -9.83 -1.47
N ILE A 92 12.47 -9.28 -0.56
CA ILE A 92 12.97 -8.70 0.69
C ILE A 92 13.35 -9.75 1.73
N GLY A 93 12.85 -10.99 1.60
CA GLY A 93 13.06 -12.05 2.57
C GLY A 93 12.53 -11.73 3.98
N ASP A 94 12.78 -12.63 4.91
CA ASP A 94 12.31 -12.47 6.29
C ASP A 94 13.06 -11.37 7.06
N GLU A 95 14.34 -11.16 6.73
CA GLU A 95 15.14 -10.07 7.29
C GLU A 95 14.60 -8.70 6.89
N GLY A 96 14.32 -8.49 5.59
CA GLY A 96 13.75 -7.23 5.12
C GLY A 96 12.35 -6.98 5.67
N TRP A 97 11.57 -8.04 5.88
CA TRP A 97 10.28 -7.94 6.57
C TRP A 97 10.46 -7.54 8.04
N ALA A 98 11.37 -8.17 8.77
CA ALA A 98 11.64 -7.84 10.17
C ALA A 98 12.10 -6.37 10.35
N LEU A 99 12.88 -5.83 9.41
CA LEU A 99 13.25 -4.42 9.41
C LEU A 99 12.05 -3.48 9.22
N HIS A 100 11.13 -3.84 8.32
CA HIS A 100 9.88 -3.07 8.15
C HIS A 100 9.02 -3.13 9.41
N VAL A 101 8.85 -4.31 10.02
CA VAL A 101 8.13 -4.49 11.29
C VAL A 101 8.73 -3.60 12.39
N GLU A 102 10.05 -3.63 12.57
CA GLU A 102 10.75 -2.81 13.56
C GLU A 102 10.62 -1.31 13.25
N HIS A 103 10.64 -0.91 11.98
CA HIS A 103 10.38 0.47 11.59
C HIS A 103 8.97 0.91 11.99
N MET A 104 7.95 0.11 11.65
CA MET A 104 6.56 0.41 11.97
C MET A 104 6.33 0.46 13.49
N ARG A 105 7.01 -0.40 14.27
CA ARG A 105 6.96 -0.37 15.74
C ARG A 105 7.49 0.93 16.34
N ARG A 106 8.43 1.62 15.67
CA ARG A 106 8.98 2.91 16.15
C ARG A 106 8.09 4.11 15.81
N LEU A 107 7.18 3.96 14.84
CA LEU A 107 6.26 5.01 14.41
C LEU A 107 4.90 4.97 15.13
N GLY A 108 4.58 3.85 15.78
CA GLY A 108 3.42 3.70 16.69
C GLY A 108 3.75 4.10 18.12
#